data_AF-N1URN0-F1
#
_entry.id   AF-N1URN0-F1
#
_cell.length_a   1.000
_cell.length_b   1.000
_cell.length_c   1.000
_cell.angle_alpha   90.00
_cell.angle_beta   90.00
_cell.angle_gamma   90.00
#
_symmetry.space_group_name_H-M   'P 1'
#
loop_
_entity.id
_entity.type
_entity.pdbx_description
1 polymer ?
#
loop_
_entity_poly.entity_id
_entity_poly.type
_entity_poly.pdbx_seq_one_letter_code
_entity_poly.pdbx_strand_id
1 'polypeptide(L)'
;MNYNSKNISRKSFLAILGFCFSALVSGIWFLKFRKKISGKIIGPNMEIGHRIRNSKFNQIAHNVNFSNSEKVKVLILGAGISGLSAGYYLYKSGFDEFKILELENDPGGNSKSGKNSIGSFPWGAHYLPQPNEEAVLVRKFLEENKIIIGKDKTETNLRRKVSLF
;
A
#
# COMPACT_ATOMS: atom_id res chain seq x y z
N MET A 1 -50.33 -46.99 16.13
CA MET A 1 -49.88 -45.81 15.35
C MET A 1 -49.74 -46.25 13.90
N ASN A 2 -50.75 -45.98 13.06
CA ASN A 2 -50.72 -46.39 11.65
C ASN A 2 -49.84 -45.42 10.84
N TYR A 3 -48.69 -45.91 10.39
CA TYR A 3 -47.81 -45.18 9.49
C TYR A 3 -48.40 -45.24 8.08
N ASN A 4 -49.12 -44.19 7.68
CA ASN A 4 -49.72 -44.11 6.36
C ASN A 4 -48.63 -43.76 5.33
N SER A 5 -48.00 -44.76 4.72
CA SER A 5 -46.95 -44.52 3.72
C SER A 5 -47.58 -43.92 2.45
N LYS A 6 -47.43 -42.60 2.27
CA LYS A 6 -47.76 -41.96 0.99
C LYS A 6 -46.86 -42.54 -0.10
N ASN A 7 -47.41 -43.40 -0.96
CA ASN A 7 -46.69 -43.95 -2.10
C ASN A 7 -46.45 -42.85 -3.15
N ILE A 8 -45.19 -42.58 -3.45
CA ILE A 8 -44.79 -41.62 -4.49
C ILE A 8 -45.10 -42.23 -5.85
N SER A 9 -45.89 -41.54 -6.67
CA SER A 9 -46.15 -41.94 -8.06
C SER A 9 -44.89 -41.83 -8.92
N ARG A 10 -44.73 -42.73 -9.91
CA ARG A 10 -43.62 -42.68 -10.90
C ARG A 10 -43.49 -41.31 -11.57
N LYS A 11 -44.62 -40.64 -11.85
CA LYS A 11 -44.65 -39.29 -12.43
C LYS A 11 -44.04 -38.25 -11.48
N SER A 12 -44.38 -38.32 -10.19
CA SER A 12 -43.85 -37.43 -9.15
C SER A 12 -42.37 -37.69 -8.90
N PHE A 13 -41.93 -38.94 -8.91
CA PHE A 13 -40.51 -39.31 -8.78
C PHE A 13 -39.68 -38.74 -9.93
N LEU A 14 -40.13 -38.90 -11.18
CA LEU A 14 -39.44 -38.36 -12.36
C LEU A 14 -39.41 -36.82 -12.37
N ALA A 15 -40.49 -36.16 -11.92
CA ALA A 15 -40.54 -34.71 -11.81
C ALA A 15 -39.53 -34.18 -10.77
N ILE A 16 -39.45 -34.82 -9.60
CA ILE A 16 -38.47 -34.46 -8.55
C ILE A 16 -37.05 -34.67 -9.06
N LEU A 17 -36.79 -35.79 -9.74
CA LEU A 17 -35.47 -36.09 -10.30
C LEU A 17 -35.05 -35.05 -11.36
N GLY A 18 -35.97 -34.67 -12.25
CA GLY A 18 -35.74 -33.61 -13.25
C GLY A 18 -35.46 -32.25 -12.60
N PHE A 19 -36.18 -31.92 -11.52
CA PHE A 19 -35.95 -30.68 -10.78
C PHE A 19 -34.56 -30.68 -10.11
N CYS A 20 -34.19 -31.75 -9.42
CA CYS A 20 -32.86 -31.92 -8.83
C CYS A 20 -31.74 -31.83 -9.88
N PHE A 21 -31.94 -32.44 -11.05
CA PHE A 21 -30.95 -32.41 -12.13
C PHE A 21 -30.78 -30.99 -12.70
N SER A 22 -31.90 -30.27 -12.91
CA SER A 22 -31.87 -28.88 -13.37
C SER A 22 -31.18 -27.94 -12.37
N ALA A 23 -31.41 -28.14 -11.06
CA ALA A 23 -30.75 -27.39 -10.00
C ALA A 23 -29.24 -27.67 -9.91
N LEU A 24 -28.82 -28.93 -10.11
CA LEU A 24 -27.42 -29.30 -10.19
C LEU A 24 -26.72 -28.65 -11.39
N VAL A 25 -27.33 -28.75 -12.57
CA VAL A 25 -26.76 -28.18 -13.80
C VAL A 25 -26.69 -26.66 -13.72
N SER A 26 -27.72 -25.99 -13.21
CA SER A 26 -27.72 -24.54 -13.04
C SER A 26 -26.70 -24.09 -11.98
N GLY A 27 -26.54 -24.83 -10.89
CA GLY A 27 -25.51 -24.58 -9.88
C GLY A 27 -24.08 -24.71 -10.42
N ILE A 28 -23.80 -25.77 -11.20
CA ILE A 28 -22.49 -25.95 -11.85
C ILE A 28 -22.23 -24.84 -12.87
N TRP A 29 -23.25 -24.47 -13.64
CA TRP A 29 -23.17 -23.40 -14.62
C TRP A 29 -22.91 -22.04 -13.94
N PHE A 30 -23.58 -21.75 -12.83
CA PHE A 30 -23.36 -20.56 -12.02
C PHE A 30 -21.93 -20.47 -11.47
N LEU A 31 -21.38 -21.59 -10.97
CA LEU A 31 -20.00 -21.66 -10.50
C LEU A 31 -18.99 -21.43 -11.63
N LYS A 32 -19.25 -21.93 -12.84
CA LYS A 32 -18.41 -21.72 -14.02
C LYS A 32 -18.43 -20.27 -14.52
N PHE A 33 -19.58 -19.60 -14.40
CA PHE A 33 -19.75 -18.20 -14.80
C PHE A 33 -19.33 -17.19 -13.73
N ARG A 34 -19.04 -17.64 -12.50
CA ARG A 34 -18.48 -16.77 -11.48
C ARG A 34 -17.06 -16.37 -11.87
N LYS A 35 -16.91 -15.16 -12.43
CA LYS A 35 -15.58 -14.57 -12.64
C LYS A 35 -14.87 -14.47 -11.29
N LYS A 36 -13.76 -15.19 -11.14
CA LYS A 36 -12.88 -15.05 -9.98
C LYS A 36 -12.28 -13.65 -10.03
N ILE A 37 -12.61 -12.81 -9.06
CA ILE A 37 -11.91 -11.52 -8.90
C ILE A 37 -10.48 -11.88 -8.48
N SER A 38 -9.53 -11.53 -9.34
CA SER A 38 -8.10 -11.66 -9.05
C SER A 38 -7.63 -10.42 -8.30
N GLY A 39 -6.70 -10.61 -7.38
CA GLY A 39 -6.09 -9.55 -6.61
C GLY A 39 -4.92 -10.07 -5.78
N LYS A 40 -4.07 -9.17 -5.33
CA LYS A 40 -2.99 -9.45 -4.40
C LYS A 40 -3.05 -8.43 -3.28
N ILE A 41 -2.77 -8.85 -2.05
CA ILE A 41 -2.53 -7.91 -0.96
C ILE A 41 -1.12 -7.33 -1.19
N ILE A 42 -1.09 -6.03 -1.43
CA ILE A 42 0.15 -5.26 -1.57
C ILE A 42 0.38 -4.58 -0.23
N GLY A 43 1.61 -4.66 0.27
CA GLY A 43 2.00 -4.12 1.57
C GLY A 43 3.51 -4.24 1.75
N PRO A 44 4.01 -3.89 2.95
CA PRO A 44 5.42 -4.02 3.30
C PRO A 44 5.94 -5.44 3.08
N ASN A 45 7.23 -5.58 2.78
CA ASN A 45 7.87 -6.88 2.61
C ASN A 45 8.05 -7.57 3.97
N MET A 46 7.00 -8.28 4.39
CA MET A 46 6.98 -9.02 5.65
C MET A 46 8.12 -10.03 5.75
N GLU A 47 8.51 -10.65 4.65
CA GLU A 47 9.58 -11.65 4.63
C GLU A 47 10.93 -11.01 5.01
N ILE A 48 11.28 -9.87 4.40
CA ILE A 48 12.48 -9.12 4.76
C ILE A 48 12.40 -8.61 6.20
N GLY A 49 11.25 -8.07 6.62
CA GLY A 49 11.03 -7.63 8.00
C GLY A 49 11.23 -8.76 9.03
N HIS A 50 10.72 -9.95 8.73
CA HIS A 50 10.95 -11.14 9.54
C HIS A 50 12.40 -11.60 9.52
N ARG A 51 13.10 -11.50 8.38
CA ARG A 51 14.55 -11.79 8.33
C ARG A 51 15.34 -10.86 9.24
N ILE A 52 15.05 -9.56 9.25
CA ILE A 52 15.72 -8.62 10.17
C ILE A 52 15.41 -8.98 11.62
N ARG A 53 14.12 -9.16 11.95
CA ARG A 53 13.68 -9.47 13.34
C ARG A 53 14.22 -10.81 13.85
N ASN A 54 14.18 -11.85 13.03
CA ASN A 54 14.53 -13.22 13.40
C ASN A 54 15.98 -13.56 13.09
N SER A 55 16.72 -12.66 12.42
CA SER A 55 18.16 -12.85 12.25
C SER A 55 18.77 -13.01 13.63
N LYS A 56 19.48 -14.12 13.83
CA LYS A 56 20.37 -14.28 14.97
C LYS A 56 21.54 -13.31 14.75
N PHE A 57 21.32 -12.01 14.95
CA PHE A 57 22.37 -11.00 14.91
C PHE A 57 23.58 -11.43 15.77
N ASN A 58 23.32 -12.20 16.84
CA ASN A 58 24.31 -12.79 17.72
C ASN A 58 25.18 -13.91 17.09
N GLN A 59 24.82 -14.55 15.97
CA GLN A 59 25.70 -15.53 15.29
C GLN A 59 26.53 -14.89 14.16
N ILE A 60 25.99 -13.83 13.55
CA ILE A 60 26.65 -13.10 12.45
C ILE A 60 27.68 -12.10 13.02
N ALA A 61 27.40 -11.46 14.16
CA ALA A 61 28.31 -10.51 14.79
C ALA A 61 29.66 -11.12 15.25
N HIS A 62 29.74 -12.45 15.44
CA HIS A 62 30.97 -13.12 15.90
C HIS A 62 31.81 -13.75 14.78
N ASN A 63 31.26 -13.95 13.58
CA ASN A 63 31.94 -14.66 12.48
C ASN A 63 31.97 -13.90 11.15
N VAL A 64 31.40 -12.70 11.07
CA VAL A 64 31.54 -11.86 9.88
C VAL A 64 32.68 -10.88 10.12
N ASN A 65 33.83 -11.20 9.52
CA ASN A 65 34.82 -10.19 9.20
C ASN A 65 34.10 -9.21 8.24
N PHE A 66 33.55 -8.09 8.75
CA PHE A 66 32.87 -7.08 7.94
C PHE A 66 33.92 -6.37 7.06
N SER A 67 34.39 -7.06 6.03
CA SER A 67 35.35 -6.54 5.05
C SER A 67 34.77 -5.38 4.24
N ASN A 68 33.45 -5.17 4.28
CA ASN A 68 32.74 -4.06 3.64
C ASN A 68 31.95 -3.19 4.65
N SER A 69 32.62 -2.68 5.69
CA SER A 69 32.05 -1.59 6.49
C SER A 69 32.37 -0.25 5.85
N GLU A 70 31.35 0.58 5.65
CA GLU A 70 31.51 1.94 5.14
C GLU A 70 31.22 2.94 6.26
N LYS A 71 32.09 3.95 6.40
CA LYS A 71 31.84 5.09 7.29
C LYS A 71 31.16 6.20 6.51
N VAL A 72 29.99 6.60 6.98
CA VAL A 72 29.24 7.77 6.47
C VAL A 72 29.02 8.75 7.61
N LYS A 73 28.95 10.06 7.31
CA LYS A 73 28.73 11.07 8.36
C LYS A 73 27.33 10.98 8.95
N VAL A 74 26.33 10.77 8.09
CA VAL A 74 24.92 10.59 8.48
C VAL A 74 24.32 9.44 7.67
N LEU A 75 23.70 8.50 8.37
CA LEU A 75 22.92 7.41 7.78
C LEU A 75 21.45 7.58 8.14
N ILE A 76 20.60 7.69 7.13
CA ILE A 76 19.14 7.73 7.27
C ILE A 76 18.59 6.36 6.87
N LEU A 77 17.95 5.68 7.83
CA LEU A 77 17.30 4.39 7.58
C LEU A 77 15.81 4.61 7.29
N GLY A 78 15.41 4.25 6.08
CA GLY A 78 14.07 4.43 5.52
C GLY A 78 13.99 5.65 4.60
N ALA A 79 13.59 5.42 3.35
CA ALA A 79 13.25 6.43 2.36
C ALA A 79 11.74 6.71 2.32
N GLY A 80 11.07 6.69 3.48
CA GLY A 80 9.72 7.23 3.65
C GLY A 80 9.70 8.77 3.63
N ILE A 81 8.53 9.38 3.78
CA ILE A 81 8.41 10.85 3.77
C ILE A 81 9.28 11.53 4.84
N SER A 82 9.46 10.90 6.00
CA SER A 82 10.33 11.40 7.07
C SER A 82 11.81 11.38 6.68
N GLY A 83 12.33 10.25 6.19
CA GLY A 83 13.73 10.10 5.80
C GLY A 83 14.08 10.94 4.56
N LEU A 84 13.19 10.98 3.58
CA LEU A 84 13.35 11.87 2.42
C LEU A 84 13.30 13.34 2.83
N SER A 85 12.44 13.73 3.77
CA SER A 85 12.43 15.11 4.30
C SER A 85 13.72 15.44 5.05
N ALA A 86 14.24 14.51 5.84
CA ALA A 86 15.52 14.69 6.53
C ALA A 86 16.67 14.89 5.52
N GLY A 87 16.76 14.03 4.49
CA GLY A 87 17.75 14.18 3.43
C GLY A 87 17.58 15.48 2.63
N TYR A 88 16.34 15.86 2.32
CA TYR A 88 16.03 17.13 1.65
C TYR A 88 16.57 18.34 2.43
N TYR A 89 16.30 18.39 3.74
CA TYR A 89 16.75 19.51 4.57
C TYR A 89 18.25 19.49 4.87
N LEU A 90 18.88 18.32 5.01
CA LEU A 90 20.33 18.20 5.08
C LEU A 90 20.99 18.78 3.82
N TYR A 91 20.55 18.30 2.65
CA TYR A 91 21.05 18.77 1.36
C TYR A 91 20.86 20.28 1.21
N LYS A 92 19.68 20.80 1.55
CA LYS A 92 19.37 22.24 1.49
C LYS A 92 20.19 23.08 2.48
N SER A 93 20.69 22.49 3.57
CA SER A 93 21.61 23.15 4.50
C SER A 93 23.07 23.14 4.04
N GLY A 94 23.34 22.60 2.84
CA GLY A 94 24.70 22.45 2.30
C GLY A 94 25.43 21.22 2.81
N PHE A 95 24.70 20.26 3.40
CA PHE A 95 25.24 19.00 3.87
C PHE A 95 24.81 17.85 2.97
N ASP A 96 25.71 17.34 2.14
CA ASP A 96 25.46 16.26 1.17
C ASP A 96 26.19 14.94 1.51
N GLU A 97 27.00 14.90 2.56
CA GLU A 97 27.71 13.71 3.05
C GLU A 97 26.79 12.74 3.83
N PHE A 98 25.63 12.38 3.28
CA PHE A 98 24.69 11.44 3.89
C PHE A 98 24.25 10.34 2.93
N LYS A 99 23.81 9.21 3.50
CA LYS A 99 23.17 8.13 2.73
C LYS A 99 21.77 7.84 3.27
N ILE A 100 20.85 7.54 2.36
CA ILE A 100 19.52 7.02 2.67
C ILE A 100 19.46 5.57 2.20
N LEU A 101 19.11 4.66 3.10
CA LEU A 101 18.87 3.25 2.78
C LEU A 101 17.39 2.93 2.95
N GLU A 102 16.79 2.31 1.94
CA GLU A 102 15.41 1.83 1.97
C GLU A 102 15.38 0.31 1.99
N LEU A 103 14.45 -0.26 2.75
CA LEU A 103 14.29 -1.69 2.86
C LEU A 103 13.51 -2.25 1.66
N GLU A 104 12.52 -1.48 1.21
CA GLU A 104 11.67 -1.79 0.06
C GLU A 104 12.37 -1.45 -1.27
N ASN A 105 11.82 -1.94 -2.38
CA ASN A 105 12.36 -1.64 -3.71
C ASN A 105 12.20 -0.16 -4.11
N ASP A 106 11.15 0.48 -3.59
CA ASP A 106 10.77 1.84 -3.94
C ASP A 106 10.67 2.71 -2.70
N PRO A 107 11.10 3.99 -2.76
CA PRO A 107 10.91 4.96 -1.69
C PRO A 107 9.44 5.37 -1.54
N GLY A 108 9.16 6.21 -0.54
CA GLY A 108 7.86 6.82 -0.29
C GLY A 108 7.12 6.23 0.92
N GLY A 109 7.53 5.04 1.41
CA GLY A 109 6.88 4.41 2.57
C GLY A 109 5.37 4.28 2.39
N ASN A 110 4.59 4.87 3.29
CA ASN A 110 3.11 4.86 3.22
C ASN A 110 2.54 5.83 2.16
N SER A 111 3.35 6.60 1.47
CA SER A 111 2.94 7.57 0.44
C SER A 111 3.16 7.06 -0.99
N LYS A 112 3.08 5.75 -1.21
CA LYS A 112 3.27 5.11 -2.52
C LYS A 112 2.04 5.24 -3.42
N SER A 113 2.27 5.20 -4.72
CA SER A 113 1.26 5.17 -5.78
C SER A 113 1.57 4.10 -6.83
N GLY A 114 0.57 3.75 -7.62
CA GLY A 114 0.67 2.85 -8.77
C GLY A 114 0.08 3.50 -10.01
N LYS A 115 0.23 2.83 -11.15
CA LYS A 115 -0.37 3.23 -12.42
C LYS A 115 -0.84 2.00 -13.19
N ASN A 116 -1.97 2.12 -13.87
CA ASN A 116 -2.49 1.12 -14.78
C ASN A 116 -2.87 1.77 -16.13
N SER A 117 -3.56 1.02 -17.00
CA SER A 117 -4.02 1.51 -18.30
C SER A 117 -5.05 2.65 -18.22
N ILE A 118 -5.73 2.82 -17.09
CA ILE A 118 -6.74 3.85 -16.86
C ILE A 118 -6.07 5.12 -16.31
N GLY A 119 -5.11 4.98 -15.40
CA GLY A 119 -4.42 6.12 -14.81
C GLY A 119 -3.57 5.77 -13.59
N SER A 120 -3.08 6.82 -12.94
CA SER A 120 -2.35 6.71 -11.67
C SER A 120 -3.32 6.66 -10.49
N PHE A 121 -2.97 5.92 -9.46
CA PHE A 121 -3.80 5.76 -8.26
C PHE A 121 -2.93 5.59 -7.01
N PRO A 122 -3.40 6.02 -5.83
CA PRO A 122 -2.62 5.89 -4.59
C PRO A 122 -2.72 4.48 -4.00
N TRP A 123 -1.63 4.01 -3.39
CA TRP A 123 -1.63 2.82 -2.53
C TRP A 123 -1.79 3.15 -1.05
N GLY A 124 -1.46 4.38 -0.63
CA GLY A 124 -1.55 4.83 0.75
C GLY A 124 -1.96 6.28 0.88
N ALA A 125 -1.21 7.06 1.68
CA ALA A 125 -1.49 8.47 1.94
C ALA A 125 -1.60 9.26 0.63
N HIS A 126 -2.80 9.78 0.33
CA HIS A 126 -3.15 10.33 -0.99
C HIS A 126 -3.65 11.77 -0.96
N TYR A 127 -3.84 12.35 0.22
CA TYR A 127 -4.19 13.75 0.38
C TYR A 127 -3.30 14.39 1.44
N LEU A 128 -3.01 15.67 1.27
CA LEU A 128 -2.35 16.49 2.27
C LEU A 128 -3.36 17.55 2.73
N PRO A 129 -3.86 17.49 3.98
CA PRO A 129 -4.72 18.54 4.51
C PRO A 129 -4.02 19.90 4.42
N GLN A 130 -4.78 20.99 4.44
CA GLN A 130 -4.17 22.32 4.46
C GLN A 130 -3.28 22.47 5.70
N PRO A 131 -1.96 22.62 5.52
CA PRO A 131 -1.07 22.76 6.66
C PRO A 131 -1.37 24.08 7.38
N ASN A 132 -1.63 23.98 8.68
CA ASN A 132 -1.77 25.15 9.55
C ASN A 132 -0.41 25.88 9.67
N GLU A 133 -0.41 27.04 10.33
CA GLU A 133 0.80 27.86 10.48
C GLU A 133 1.93 27.16 11.24
N GLU A 134 1.60 26.24 12.15
CA GLU A 134 2.55 25.45 12.92
C GLU A 134 3.33 24.45 12.05
N ALA A 135 2.78 24.02 10.92
CA ALA A 135 3.43 23.13 9.97
C ALA A 135 4.44 23.88 9.07
N VAL A 136 5.33 24.64 9.71
CA VAL A 136 6.29 25.58 9.08
C VAL A 136 7.11 24.90 7.98
N LEU A 137 7.70 23.74 8.27
CA LEU A 137 8.54 23.02 7.30
C LEU A 137 7.72 22.49 6.12
N VAL A 138 6.53 21.96 6.38
CA VAL A 138 5.64 21.48 5.31
C VAL A 138 5.23 22.64 4.41
N ARG A 139 4.82 23.78 4.98
CA ARG A 139 4.46 24.99 4.20
C ARG A 139 5.63 25.47 3.35
N LYS A 140 6.81 25.60 3.96
CA LYS A 140 8.05 25.97 3.25
C LYS A 140 8.34 25.02 2.09
N PHE A 141 8.28 23.70 2.32
CA PHE A 141 8.49 22.70 1.28
C PHE A 141 7.50 22.85 0.13
N LEU A 142 6.21 23.02 0.43
CA LEU A 142 5.17 23.18 -0.58
C LEU A 142 5.29 24.49 -1.37
N GLU A 143 5.71 25.58 -0.74
CA GLU A 143 5.99 26.86 -1.40
C GLU A 143 7.22 26.76 -2.32
N GLU A 144 8.32 26.18 -1.83
CA GLU A 144 9.55 25.96 -2.61
C GLU A 144 9.29 25.11 -3.86
N ASN A 145 8.41 24.12 -3.75
CA ASN A 145 8.03 23.24 -4.85
C ASN A 145 6.82 23.77 -5.66
N LYS A 146 6.39 25.02 -5.43
CA LYS A 146 5.29 25.69 -6.17
C LYS A 146 3.96 24.93 -6.13
N ILE A 147 3.73 24.15 -5.07
CA ILE A 147 2.44 23.49 -4.80
C ILE A 147 1.49 24.52 -4.15
N ILE A 148 2.01 25.33 -3.24
CA ILE A 148 1.38 26.56 -2.77
C ILE A 148 1.91 27.71 -3.62
N ILE A 149 1.01 28.53 -4.16
CA ILE A 149 1.33 29.65 -5.07
C ILE A 149 0.94 31.02 -4.51
N GLY A 150 0.36 31.06 -3.30
CA GLY A 150 0.05 32.31 -2.63
C GLY A 150 -0.72 32.10 -1.34
N LYS A 151 -0.98 33.20 -0.65
CA LYS A 151 -1.85 33.24 0.52
C LYS A 151 -3.08 34.10 0.21
N ASP A 152 -4.17 33.87 0.94
CA ASP A 152 -5.29 34.80 0.94
C ASP A 152 -4.95 36.09 1.72
N LYS A 153 -5.86 37.06 1.71
CA LYS A 153 -5.65 38.37 2.33
C LYS A 153 -5.43 38.29 3.85
N THR A 154 -5.87 37.21 4.50
CA THR A 154 -5.73 36.99 5.94
C THR A 154 -4.49 36.17 6.28
N GLU A 155 -3.67 35.80 5.28
CA GLU A 155 -2.51 34.89 5.35
C GLU A 155 -2.78 33.47 5.89
N THR A 156 -4.01 33.21 6.30
CA THR A 156 -4.43 31.99 6.97
C THR A 156 -4.71 30.89 5.95
N ASN A 157 -5.30 31.23 4.79
CA ASN A 157 -5.56 30.24 3.74
C ASN A 157 -4.51 30.25 2.63
N LEU A 158 -4.06 29.04 2.32
CA LEU A 158 -3.07 28.79 1.28
C LEU A 158 -3.76 28.58 -0.06
N ARG A 159 -3.39 29.39 -1.06
CA ARG A 159 -3.78 29.18 -2.45
C ARG A 159 -2.89 28.13 -3.06
N ARG A 160 -3.49 27.03 -3.51
CA ARG A 160 -2.78 25.92 -4.16
C ARG A 160 -2.86 26.04 -5.68
N LYS A 161 -1.82 25.57 -6.36
CA LYS A 161 -1.88 25.35 -7.80
C LYS A 161 -2.79 24.15 -8.04
N VAL A 162 -3.96 24.35 -8.65
CA VAL A 162 -4.78 23.24 -9.14
C VAL A 162 -4.10 22.70 -10.39
N SER A 163 -3.27 21.67 -10.22
CA SER A 163 -2.85 20.85 -11.35
C SER A 163 -4.01 19.94 -11.68
N LEU A 164 -4.72 20.22 -12.78
CA LEU A 164 -5.45 19.16 -13.48
C LEU A 164 -4.40 18.11 -13.87
N PHE A 165 -4.67 16.85 -13.51
CA PHE A 165 -3.82 15.72 -13.89
C PHE A 165 -3.69 15.62 -15.42
#